data_AF-A0A345BW73-F1
#
_entry.id   AF-A0A345BW73-F1
#
_cell.length_a   1.000
_cell.length_b   1.000
_cell.length_c   1.000
_cell.angle_alpha   90.00
_cell.angle_beta   90.00
_cell.angle_gamma   90.00
#
_symmetry.space_group_name_H-M   'P 1'
#
loop_
_entity.id
_entity.type
_entity.pdbx_description
1 polymer ?
#
loop_
_entity_poly.entity_id
_entity_poly.type
_entity_poly.pdbx_seq_one_letter_code
_entity_poly.pdbx_strand_id
1 'polypeptide(L)'
;MKNFIIVFNNGWMKVTRALQFVSNLLLFGIMLLIPLDVIGRYFFNRPVTGALELTELATGTLVFLSLAITHYYNEHVSVDFIVDKMPKRARNVLLTIIEFVIFILLIVMMTQLFSNALQYIDRGTTSGDLSIPVYPFIMLAAISVLVFALVALGKSAKHLIKAVEKS
;
A
#
# COMPACT_ATOMS: atom_id res chain seq x y z
N MET A 1 20.55 21.05 4.47
CA MET A 1 19.89 19.76 4.15
C MET A 1 18.93 19.23 5.23
N LYS A 2 19.17 19.48 6.54
CA LYS A 2 18.29 19.00 7.63
C LYS A 2 16.81 19.45 7.50
N ASN A 3 16.54 20.71 7.12
CA ASN A 3 15.17 21.21 6.95
C ASN A 3 14.38 20.51 5.83
N PHE A 4 15.04 20.18 4.70
CA PHE A 4 14.40 19.44 3.60
C PHE A 4 14.00 18.02 4.03
N ILE A 5 14.86 17.34 4.79
CA ILE A 5 14.59 16.00 5.32
C ILE A 5 13.44 16.03 6.33
N ILE A 6 13.35 17.05 7.18
CA ILE A 6 12.29 17.22 8.19
C ILE A 6 10.94 17.52 7.52
N VAL A 7 10.90 18.48 6.58
CA VAL A 7 9.66 18.84 5.86
C VAL A 7 9.14 17.66 5.05
N PHE A 8 10.03 16.96 4.33
CA PHE A 8 9.70 15.73 3.63
C PHE A 8 9.12 14.69 4.60
N ASN A 9 9.76 14.44 5.75
CA ASN A 9 9.28 13.44 6.70
C ASN A 9 7.91 13.79 7.29
N ASN A 10 7.68 15.07 7.59
CA ASN A 10 6.40 15.54 8.16
C ASN A 10 5.25 15.44 7.15
N GLY A 11 5.49 15.73 5.87
CA GLY A 11 4.51 15.58 4.80
C GLY A 11 4.09 14.12 4.62
N TRP A 12 5.07 13.23 4.44
CA TRP A 12 4.80 11.79 4.27
C TRP A 12 4.16 11.17 5.51
N MET A 13 4.54 11.59 6.70
CA MET A 13 3.95 11.09 7.94
C MET A 13 2.44 11.39 8.03
N LYS A 14 1.99 12.56 7.54
CA LYS A 14 0.55 12.87 7.48
C LYS A 14 -0.18 11.97 6.49
N VAL A 15 0.41 11.74 5.31
CA VAL A 15 -0.15 10.85 4.28
C VAL A 15 -0.24 9.41 4.80
N THR A 16 0.85 8.88 5.37
CA THR A 16 0.89 7.53 5.94
C THR A 16 -0.09 7.36 7.09
N ARG A 17 -0.23 8.36 7.98
CA ARG A 17 -1.25 8.32 9.06
C ARG A 17 -2.68 8.31 8.52
N ALA A 18 -2.97 9.06 7.46
CA ALA A 18 -4.28 9.05 6.83
C ALA A 18 -4.58 7.67 6.23
N LEU A 19 -3.62 7.09 5.48
CA LEU A 19 -3.73 5.72 4.94
C LEU A 19 -3.91 4.68 6.05
N GLN A 20 -3.18 4.83 7.16
CA GLN A 20 -3.28 3.93 8.30
C GLN A 20 -4.64 4.03 9.00
N PHE A 21 -5.18 5.24 9.13
CA PHE A 21 -6.54 5.44 9.65
C PHE A 21 -7.60 4.75 8.77
N VAL A 22 -7.50 4.91 7.44
CA VAL A 22 -8.40 4.24 6.49
C VAL A 22 -8.26 2.72 6.57
N SER A 23 -7.03 2.21 6.67
CA SER A 23 -6.74 0.78 6.80
C SER A 23 -7.34 0.20 8.07
N ASN A 24 -7.16 0.89 9.20
CA ASN A 24 -7.70 0.48 10.49
C ASN A 24 -9.23 0.49 10.49
N LEU A 25 -9.85 1.48 9.83
CA LEU A 25 -11.30 1.55 9.70
C LEU A 25 -11.85 0.38 8.86
N LEU A 26 -11.20 0.06 7.73
CA LEU A 26 -11.55 -1.11 6.92
C LEU A 26 -11.38 -2.41 7.71
N LEU A 27 -10.27 -2.56 8.43
CA LEU A 27 -9.98 -3.72 9.28
C LEU A 27 -11.04 -3.90 10.36
N PHE A 28 -11.43 -2.81 11.02
CA PHE A 28 -12.48 -2.83 12.02
C PHE A 28 -13.83 -3.21 11.42
N GLY A 29 -14.13 -2.72 10.20
CA GLY A 29 -15.34 -3.08 9.45
C GLY A 29 -15.44 -4.59 9.19
N ILE A 30 -14.38 -5.21 8.63
CA ILE A 30 -14.34 -6.66 8.40
C ILE A 30 -14.36 -7.46 9.71
N MET A 31 -13.73 -6.95 10.77
CA MET A 31 -13.77 -7.58 12.10
C MET A 31 -15.18 -7.63 12.69
N LEU A 32 -16.07 -6.69 12.37
CA LEU A 32 -17.47 -6.75 12.79
C LEU A 32 -18.31 -7.59 11.82
N LEU A 33 -18.07 -7.46 10.53
CA LEU A 33 -18.86 -8.11 9.48
C LEU A 33 -18.74 -9.64 9.53
N ILE A 34 -17.52 -10.17 9.71
CA ILE A 34 -17.31 -11.63 9.72
C ILE A 34 -18.03 -12.32 10.90
N PRO A 35 -17.88 -11.86 12.17
CA PRO A 35 -18.65 -12.44 13.27
C PRO A 35 -20.15 -12.28 13.13
N LEU A 36 -20.63 -11.15 12.59
CA LEU A 36 -22.05 -10.95 12.33
C LEU A 36 -22.59 -11.94 11.28
N ASP A 37 -21.83 -12.20 10.22
CA ASP A 37 -22.19 -13.22 9.22
C ASP A 37 -22.22 -14.63 9.84
N VAL A 38 -21.20 -14.97 10.63
CA VAL A 38 -21.14 -16.25 11.36
C VAL A 38 -22.34 -16.39 12.29
N ILE A 39 -22.64 -15.40 13.13
CA ILE A 39 -23.80 -15.43 14.04
C ILE A 39 -25.12 -15.53 13.25
N GLY A 40 -25.28 -14.72 12.20
CA GLY A 40 -26.46 -14.75 11.34
C GLY A 40 -26.71 -16.12 10.70
N ARG A 41 -25.63 -16.75 10.22
CA ARG A 41 -25.69 -18.07 9.58
C ARG A 41 -26.01 -19.18 10.58
N TYR A 42 -25.37 -19.21 11.75
CA TYR A 42 -25.53 -20.30 12.71
C TYR A 42 -26.79 -20.16 13.59
N PHE A 43 -27.16 -18.93 13.99
CA PHE A 43 -28.28 -18.72 14.93
C PHE A 43 -29.59 -18.35 14.23
N PHE A 44 -29.54 -17.65 13.09
CA PHE A 44 -30.73 -17.16 12.40
C PHE A 44 -31.00 -17.85 11.06
N ASN A 45 -30.13 -18.79 10.65
CA ASN A 45 -30.14 -19.45 9.35
C ASN A 45 -30.27 -18.46 8.17
N ARG A 46 -29.77 -17.23 8.38
CA ARG A 46 -29.82 -16.10 7.45
C ARG A 46 -28.43 -15.46 7.42
N PRO A 47 -27.55 -15.89 6.50
CA PRO A 47 -26.24 -15.25 6.34
C PRO A 47 -26.41 -13.79 5.89
N VAL A 48 -25.37 -12.98 6.14
CA VAL A 48 -25.33 -11.60 5.67
C VAL A 48 -25.06 -11.62 4.16
N THR A 49 -26.03 -11.15 3.38
CA THR A 49 -25.92 -11.12 1.91
C THR A 49 -24.71 -10.29 1.48
N GLY A 50 -23.84 -10.87 0.63
CA GLY A 50 -22.64 -10.20 0.14
C GLY A 50 -21.50 -10.06 1.15
N ALA A 51 -21.57 -10.72 2.31
CA ALA A 51 -20.48 -10.68 3.30
C ALA A 51 -19.14 -11.18 2.77
N LEU A 52 -19.16 -12.23 1.95
CA LEU A 52 -17.95 -12.78 1.31
C LEU A 52 -17.34 -11.78 0.33
N GLU A 53 -18.14 -11.22 -0.57
CA GLU A 53 -17.69 -10.22 -1.56
C GLU A 53 -17.13 -8.96 -0.89
N LEU A 54 -17.81 -8.45 0.13
CA LEU A 54 -17.35 -7.29 0.90
C LEU A 54 -16.03 -7.57 1.61
N THR A 55 -15.86 -8.78 2.16
CA THR A 55 -14.63 -9.19 2.83
C THR A 55 -13.48 -9.32 1.83
N GLU A 56 -13.72 -9.91 0.66
CA GLU A 56 -12.72 -10.03 -0.41
C GLU A 56 -12.24 -8.67 -0.91
N LEU A 57 -13.18 -7.76 -1.21
CA LEU A 57 -12.87 -6.42 -1.68
C LEU A 57 -12.14 -5.60 -0.61
N ALA A 58 -12.63 -5.63 0.63
CA ALA A 58 -12.01 -4.91 1.75
C ALA A 58 -10.61 -5.43 2.06
N THR A 59 -10.42 -6.76 2.09
CA THR A 59 -9.11 -7.36 2.36
C THR A 59 -8.13 -7.07 1.23
N GLY A 60 -8.57 -7.13 -0.03
CA GLY A 60 -7.75 -6.75 -1.19
C GLY A 60 -7.24 -5.31 -1.09
N THR A 61 -8.11 -4.34 -0.81
CA THR A 61 -7.70 -2.94 -0.63
C THR A 61 -6.80 -2.75 0.59
N LEU A 62 -7.10 -3.46 1.69
CA LEU A 62 -6.32 -3.41 2.93
C LEU A 62 -4.88 -3.88 2.73
N VAL A 63 -4.66 -4.92 1.92
CA VAL A 63 -3.30 -5.41 1.60
C VAL A 63 -2.48 -4.32 0.89
N PHE A 64 -3.04 -3.66 -0.13
CA PHE A 64 -2.32 -2.60 -0.85
C PHE A 64 -2.03 -1.38 0.02
N LEU A 65 -2.98 -0.98 0.87
CA LEU A 65 -2.79 0.09 1.84
C LEU A 65 -1.67 -0.27 2.83
N SER A 66 -1.69 -1.49 3.37
CA SER A 66 -0.72 -1.98 4.35
C SER A 66 0.69 -2.04 3.76
N LEU A 67 0.84 -2.50 2.52
CA LEU A 67 2.14 -2.53 1.82
C LEU A 67 2.80 -1.15 1.75
N ALA A 68 2.03 -0.11 1.41
CA ALA A 68 2.55 1.26 1.35
C ALA A 68 3.03 1.76 2.74
N ILE A 69 2.29 1.42 3.79
CA ILE A 69 2.60 1.79 5.18
C ILE A 69 3.85 1.05 5.66
N THR A 70 3.90 -0.28 5.51
CA THR A 70 5.03 -1.13 5.91
C THR A 70 6.32 -0.70 5.24
N HIS A 71 6.26 -0.34 3.95
CA HIS A 71 7.44 0.18 3.27
C HIS A 71 7.93 1.48 3.90
N TYR A 72 7.05 2.43 4.25
CA TYR A 72 7.46 3.68 4.90
C TYR A 72 8.24 3.44 6.20
N TYR A 73 7.83 2.44 7.00
CA TYR A 73 8.49 2.10 8.28
C TYR A 73 9.80 1.30 8.13
N ASN A 74 10.25 0.98 6.91
CA ASN A 74 11.47 0.21 6.64
C ASN A 74 11.51 -1.14 7.38
N GLU A 75 10.41 -1.88 7.43
CA GLU A 75 10.39 -3.21 8.08
C GLU A 75 11.12 -4.30 7.27
N HIS A 76 11.94 -3.93 6.29
CA HIS A 76 12.74 -4.84 5.45
C HIS A 76 14.01 -5.30 6.18
N VAL A 77 13.85 -5.85 7.38
CA VAL A 77 14.92 -6.21 8.32
C VAL A 77 15.98 -7.13 7.68
N SER A 78 15.58 -8.04 6.78
CA SER A 78 16.48 -8.98 6.12
C SER A 78 17.47 -8.31 5.15
N VAL A 79 17.07 -7.20 4.52
CA VAL A 79 17.94 -6.46 3.58
C VAL A 79 18.99 -5.68 4.37
N ASP A 80 18.62 -5.13 5.52
CA ASP A 80 19.51 -4.33 6.36
C ASP A 80 20.70 -5.15 6.90
N PHE A 81 20.51 -6.43 7.26
CA PHE A 81 21.60 -7.26 7.80
C PHE A 81 22.76 -7.48 6.81
N ILE A 82 22.45 -7.65 5.53
CA ILE A 82 23.45 -7.84 4.47
C ILE A 82 24.14 -6.49 4.16
N VAL A 83 23.34 -5.44 4.11
CA VAL A 83 23.78 -4.09 3.73
C VAL A 83 24.63 -3.43 4.81
N ASP A 84 24.40 -3.74 6.09
CA ASP A 84 25.15 -3.20 7.23
C ASP A 84 26.60 -3.69 7.32
N LYS A 85 26.94 -4.81 6.64
CA LYS A 85 28.33 -5.28 6.51
C LYS A 85 29.13 -4.50 5.47
N MET A 86 28.50 -3.63 4.67
CA MET A 86 29.16 -2.90 3.58
C MET A 86 29.72 -1.54 4.03
N PRO A 87 30.74 -1.00 3.32
CA PRO A 87 31.20 0.37 3.52
C PRO A 87 30.06 1.37 3.33
N LYS A 88 30.03 2.43 4.15
CA LYS A 88 28.94 3.42 4.21
C LYS A 88 28.54 4.01 2.84
N ARG A 89 29.50 4.17 1.91
CA ARG A 89 29.24 4.65 0.54
C ARG A 89 28.55 3.59 -0.33
N ALA A 90 29.10 2.37 -0.37
CA ALA A 90 28.53 1.25 -1.13
C ALA A 90 27.10 0.91 -0.66
N ARG A 91 26.87 0.91 0.66
CA ARG A 91 25.56 0.76 1.29
C ARG A 91 24.54 1.77 0.76
N ASN A 92 24.88 3.06 0.76
CA ASN A 92 23.94 4.10 0.33
C ASN A 92 23.66 4.03 -1.18
N VAL A 93 24.65 3.70 -2.01
CA VAL A 93 24.46 3.52 -3.47
C VAL A 93 23.55 2.31 -3.74
N LEU A 94 23.81 1.17 -3.10
CA LEU A 94 22.98 -0.02 -3.24
C LEU A 94 21.52 0.25 -2.82
N LEU A 95 21.31 0.90 -1.66
CA LEU A 95 19.97 1.28 -1.21
C LEU A 95 19.27 2.24 -2.18
N THR A 96 20.01 3.17 -2.79
CA THR A 96 19.47 4.07 -3.81
C THR A 96 18.97 3.28 -5.03
N ILE A 97 19.75 2.32 -5.49
CA ILE A 97 19.41 1.45 -6.63
C ILE A 97 18.19 0.60 -6.30
N ILE A 98 18.16 -0.04 -5.12
CA ILE A 98 17.04 -0.88 -4.68
C ILE A 98 15.74 -0.06 -4.65
N GLU A 99 15.75 1.09 -3.98
CA GLU A 99 14.59 1.98 -3.88
C GLU A 99 14.14 2.50 -5.25
N PHE A 100 15.08 2.74 -6.17
CA PHE A 100 14.77 3.15 -7.53
C PHE A 100 14.14 2.02 -8.38
N VAL A 101 14.64 0.79 -8.23
CA VAL A 101 14.04 -0.38 -8.88
C VAL A 101 12.62 -0.63 -8.34
N ILE A 102 12.44 -0.54 -7.02
CA ILE A 102 11.12 -0.62 -6.38
C ILE A 102 10.18 0.45 -6.96
N PHE A 103 10.65 1.69 -7.08
CA PHE A 103 9.87 2.77 -7.68
C PHE A 103 9.40 2.43 -9.11
N ILE A 104 10.29 1.95 -9.98
CA ILE A 104 9.94 1.59 -11.36
C ILE A 104 8.88 0.48 -11.37
N LEU A 105 9.08 -0.58 -10.59
CA LEU A 105 8.14 -1.70 -10.52
C LEU A 105 6.75 -1.25 -10.05
N LEU A 106 6.70 -0.37 -9.04
CA LEU A 106 5.43 0.16 -8.52
C LEU A 106 4.72 1.06 -9.53
N ILE A 107 5.45 1.84 -10.33
CA ILE A 107 4.84 2.65 -11.40
C ILE A 107 4.24 1.74 -12.48
N VAL A 108 4.95 0.70 -12.91
CA VAL A 108 4.41 -0.27 -13.88
C VAL A 108 3.15 -0.93 -13.31
N MET A 109 3.19 -1.37 -12.06
CA MET A 109 2.04 -1.96 -11.38
C MET A 109 0.86 -0.99 -11.26
N MET A 110 1.10 0.29 -10.95
CA MET A 110 0.08 1.34 -10.90
C MET A 110 -0.59 1.53 -12.26
N THR A 111 0.19 1.58 -13.35
CA THR A 111 -0.39 1.72 -14.70
C THR A 111 -1.27 0.54 -15.08
N GLN A 112 -0.88 -0.68 -14.69
CA GLN A 112 -1.68 -1.88 -14.93
C GLN A 112 -2.97 -1.88 -14.10
N LEU A 113 -2.90 -1.49 -12.82
CA LEU A 113 -4.08 -1.35 -11.96
C LEU A 113 -5.04 -0.29 -12.49
N PHE A 114 -4.53 0.83 -13.00
CA PHE A 114 -5.35 1.88 -13.58
C PHE A 114 -6.02 1.43 -14.89
N SER A 115 -5.28 0.76 -15.76
CA SER A 115 -5.84 0.16 -16.99
C SER A 115 -6.89 -0.90 -16.68
N ASN A 116 -6.65 -1.74 -15.66
CA ASN A 116 -7.65 -2.69 -15.18
C ASN A 116 -8.88 -1.95 -14.65
N ALA A 117 -8.73 -0.94 -13.80
CA ALA A 117 -9.88 -0.19 -13.27
C ALA A 117 -10.76 0.39 -14.39
N LEU A 118 -10.15 0.96 -15.44
CA LEU A 118 -10.87 1.47 -16.62
C LEU A 118 -11.62 0.36 -17.36
N GLN A 119 -10.98 -0.79 -17.60
CA GLN A 119 -11.65 -1.93 -18.23
C GLN A 119 -12.85 -2.44 -17.41
N TYR A 120 -12.77 -2.40 -16.08
CA TYR A 120 -13.89 -2.77 -15.21
C TYR A 120 -15.03 -1.75 -15.25
N ILE A 121 -14.72 -0.47 -15.44
CA ILE A 121 -15.72 0.59 -15.68
C ILE A 121 -16.41 0.34 -17.03
N ASP A 122 -15.64 0.10 -18.10
CA ASP A 122 -16.17 -0.11 -19.45
C ASP A 122 -17.05 -1.37 -19.55
N ARG A 123 -16.69 -2.42 -18.81
CA ARG A 123 -17.43 -3.68 -18.76
C ARG A 123 -18.62 -3.66 -17.80
N GLY A 124 -18.80 -2.59 -17.02
CA GLY A 124 -19.82 -2.51 -15.97
C GLY A 124 -19.74 -3.69 -15.00
N THR A 125 -18.54 -4.21 -14.72
CA THR A 125 -18.37 -5.45 -13.97
C THR A 125 -18.72 -5.24 -12.51
N THR A 126 -19.79 -5.90 -12.06
CA THR A 126 -20.26 -5.91 -10.68
C THR A 126 -19.97 -7.24 -10.00
N SER A 127 -19.93 -7.24 -8.67
CA SER A 127 -19.93 -8.49 -7.89
C SER A 127 -21.18 -9.32 -8.15
N GLY A 128 -21.09 -10.63 -7.99
CA GLY A 128 -22.09 -11.59 -8.46
C GLY A 128 -23.41 -11.51 -7.70
N ASP A 129 -23.36 -11.44 -6.37
CA ASP A 129 -24.54 -11.47 -5.50
C ASP A 129 -25.04 -10.07 -5.13
N LEU A 130 -24.13 -9.13 -4.83
CA LEU A 130 -24.51 -7.80 -4.32
C LEU A 130 -24.46 -6.69 -5.38
N SER A 131 -24.08 -7.03 -6.61
CA SER A 131 -23.93 -6.07 -7.72
C SER A 131 -23.06 -4.85 -7.36
N ILE A 132 -22.03 -5.04 -6.50
CA ILE A 132 -21.15 -3.94 -6.11
C ILE A 132 -20.18 -3.65 -7.26
N PRO A 133 -20.03 -2.40 -7.70
CA PRO A 133 -19.01 -2.04 -8.66
C PRO A 133 -17.61 -2.26 -8.05
N VAL A 134 -16.77 -3.05 -8.72
CA VAL A 134 -15.43 -3.43 -8.22
C VAL A 134 -14.39 -2.33 -8.48
N TYR A 135 -14.63 -1.46 -9.47
CA TYR A 135 -13.68 -0.41 -9.89
C TYR A 135 -13.20 0.55 -8.78
N PRO A 136 -14.01 0.96 -7.76
CA PRO A 136 -13.56 1.87 -6.72
C PRO A 136 -12.45 1.26 -5.87
N PHE A 137 -12.53 -0.04 -5.59
CA PHE A 137 -11.53 -0.77 -4.81
C PHE A 137 -10.21 -0.91 -5.57
N ILE A 138 -10.27 -1.14 -6.88
CA ILE A 138 -9.09 -1.19 -7.76
C ILE A 138 -8.45 0.20 -7.88
N MET A 139 -9.24 1.27 -7.99
CA MET A 139 -8.72 2.65 -7.97
C MET A 139 -8.04 2.98 -6.64
N LEU A 140 -8.62 2.61 -5.50
CA LEU A 140 -7.99 2.80 -4.19
C LEU A 140 -6.67 2.03 -4.07
N ALA A 141 -6.61 0.81 -4.61
CA ALA A 141 -5.35 0.06 -4.71
C ALA A 141 -4.32 0.79 -5.58
N ALA A 142 -4.72 1.31 -6.75
CA ALA A 142 -3.83 2.06 -7.64
C ALA A 142 -3.27 3.34 -6.97
N ILE A 143 -4.12 4.07 -6.23
CA ILE A 143 -3.70 5.25 -5.45
C ILE A 143 -2.71 4.85 -4.34
N SER A 144 -2.96 3.73 -3.66
CA SER A 144 -2.07 3.24 -2.59
C SER A 144 -0.69 2.85 -3.15
N VAL A 145 -0.67 2.18 -4.31
CA VAL A 145 0.58 1.84 -5.03
C VAL A 145 1.31 3.09 -5.51
N LEU A 146 0.58 4.11 -5.98
CA LEU A 146 1.18 5.39 -6.36
C LEU A 146 1.85 6.08 -5.16
N VAL A 147 1.17 6.12 -4.01
CA VAL A 147 1.75 6.68 -2.77
C VAL A 147 3.02 5.92 -2.38
N PHE A 148 2.99 4.60 -2.45
CA PHE A 148 4.17 3.76 -2.19
C PHE A 148 5.31 4.12 -3.17
N ALA A 149 5.04 4.22 -4.47
CA ALA A 149 6.05 4.60 -5.46
C ALA A 149 6.71 5.94 -5.09
N LEU A 150 5.93 6.96 -4.75
CA LEU A 150 6.46 8.28 -4.37
C LEU A 150 7.29 8.24 -3.08
N VAL A 151 6.93 7.41 -2.10
CA VAL A 151 7.74 7.18 -0.89
C VAL A 151 9.09 6.56 -1.26
N ALA A 152 9.10 5.54 -2.13
CA ALA A 152 10.32 4.87 -2.58
C ALA A 152 11.25 5.85 -3.32
N LEU A 153 10.70 6.67 -4.23
CA LEU A 153 11.45 7.71 -4.94
C LEU A 153 12.11 8.70 -3.97
N GLY A 154 11.38 9.17 -2.97
CA GLY A 154 11.92 10.13 -2.03
C GLY A 154 12.93 9.52 -1.03
N LYS A 155 12.84 8.21 -0.74
CA LYS A 155 13.91 7.48 -0.04
C LYS A 155 15.15 7.34 -0.90
N SER A 156 15.00 6.96 -2.17
CA SER A 156 16.11 6.88 -3.13
C SER A 156 16.89 8.20 -3.19
N ALA A 157 16.19 9.33 -3.32
CA ALA A 157 16.80 10.66 -3.30
C ALA A 157 17.57 10.95 -1.99
N LYS A 158 17.03 10.55 -0.83
CA LYS A 158 17.73 10.70 0.46
C LYS A 158 19.00 9.84 0.55
N HIS A 159 18.97 8.61 0.03
CA HIS A 159 20.14 7.73 0.02
C HIS A 159 21.22 8.25 -0.93
N LEU A 160 20.84 8.79 -2.09
CA LEU A 160 21.74 9.42 -3.04
C LEU A 160 22.47 10.62 -2.41
N ILE A 161 21.73 11.54 -1.78
CA ILE A 161 22.32 12.72 -1.11
C ILE A 161 23.33 12.30 -0.05
N LYS A 162 23.00 11.30 0.78
CA LYS A 162 23.92 10.76 1.80
C LYS A 162 25.15 10.06 1.23
N ALA A 163 25.08 9.56 -0.01
CA ALA A 163 26.24 9.00 -0.71
C ALA A 163 27.19 10.10 -1.19
N VAL A 164 26.64 11.23 -1.65
CA VAL A 164 27.40 12.38 -2.18
C VAL A 164 27.99 13.26 -1.07
N GLU A 165 27.26 13.55 0.01
CA GLU A 165 27.70 14.44 1.11
C GLU A 165 28.88 13.89 1.93
N LYS A 166 29.22 12.62 1.77
CA LYS A 166 30.29 11.94 2.52
C LYS A 166 31.58 11.78 1.70
N SER A 167 31.76 12.59 0.65
CA SER A 167 33.00 12.72 -0.14
C SER A 167 34.09 13.42 0.64
#